data_AF-A0A930RAQ6-F1
#
_entry.id   AF-A0A930RAQ6-F1
#
_cell.length_a   1.000
_cell.length_b   1.000
_cell.length_c   1.000
_cell.angle_alpha   90.00
_cell.angle_beta   90.00
_cell.angle_gamma   90.00
#
_symmetry.space_group_name_H-M   'P 1'
#
loop_
_entity.id
_entity.type
_entity.pdbx_description
1 polymer ?
#
loop_
_entity_poly.entity_id
_entity_poly.type
_entity_poly.pdbx_seq_one_letter_code
_entity_poly.pdbx_strand_id
1 'polypeptide(L)' 'MKKYFKENQVYSVQEGSVLEAQLISNGFEEVVETESQLKGKKNDDE' A
#
# COMPACT_ATOMS: atom_id res chain seq x y z
N MET A 1 5.88 -5.87 4.33
CA MET A 1 5.48 -4.74 5.20
C MET A 1 4.31 -4.06 4.52
N LYS A 2 3.23 -3.80 5.24
CA LYS A 2 2.04 -3.16 4.69
C LYS A 2 2.14 -1.65 4.86
N LYS A 3 1.60 -0.90 3.91
CA LYS A 3 1.54 0.55 3.96
C LYS A 3 0.10 0.98 4.08
N TYR A 4 -0.13 2.08 4.79
CA TYR A 4 -1.45 2.63 5.06
C TYR A 4 -1.41 4.14 4.83
N PHE A 5 -2.42 4.69 4.14
CA PHE A 5 -2.52 6.10 3.80
C PHE A 5 -3.81 6.73 4.31
N LYS A 6 -3.71 7.95 4.83
CA LYS A 6 -4.85 8.79 5.20
C LYS A 6 -4.41 10.25 5.29
N GLU A 7 -5.19 11.18 4.75
CA GLU A 7 -4.97 12.63 4.93
C GLU A 7 -3.51 13.08 4.71
N ASN A 8 -2.86 12.56 3.67
CA ASN A 8 -1.45 12.86 3.32
C ASN A 8 -0.39 12.33 4.31
N GLN A 9 -0.79 11.44 5.22
CA GLN A 9 0.10 10.66 6.08
C GLN A 9 0.25 9.24 5.55
N VAL A 10 1.45 8.69 5.65
CA VAL A 10 1.73 7.29 5.29
C VAL A 10 2.41 6.58 6.45
N TYR A 11 1.90 5.41 6.80
CA TYR A 11 2.49 4.54 7.82
C TYR A 11 2.87 3.20 7.18
N SER A 12 4.03 2.68 7.57
CA SER A 12 4.47 1.35 7.20
C SER A 12 4.49 0.48 8.45
N VAL A 13 3.81 -0.66 8.40
CA VAL A 13 3.67 -1.58 9.54
C VAL A 13 4.06 -2.99 9.16
N GLN A 14 4.49 -3.76 10.16
CA GLN A 14 4.62 -5.21 10.01
C GLN A 14 3.23 -5.85 10.09
N GLU A 15 3.03 -6.90 9.30
CA GLU A 15 1.78 -7.66 9.26
C GLU A 15 1.45 -8.23 10.64
N GLY A 16 0.18 -8.11 11.05
CA GLY A 16 -0.26 -8.61 12.36
C GLY A 16 0.18 -7.77 13.56
N SER A 17 0.71 -6.57 13.32
CA SER A 17 1.05 -5.63 14.39
C SER A 17 -0.21 -4.97 14.96
N VAL A 18 -0.18 -4.62 16.25
CA VAL A 18 -1.25 -3.83 16.89
C VAL A 18 -1.47 -2.48 16.17
N LEU A 19 -0.43 -1.93 15.55
CA LEU A 19 -0.51 -0.70 14.76
C LEU A 19 -1.36 -0.88 13.49
N GLU A 20 -1.36 -2.06 12.87
CA GLU A 20 -2.19 -2.38 11.70
C GLU A 20 -3.69 -2.26 12.05
N ALA A 21 -4.11 -2.93 13.13
CA ALA A 21 -5.50 -2.86 13.61
C ALA A 21 -5.91 -1.43 13.97
N GLN A 22 -5.00 -0.63 14.55
CA GLN A 22 -5.25 0.77 14.84
C GLN A 22 -5.43 1.59 13.56
N LEU A 23 -4.58 1.39 12.55
CA LEU A 23 -4.68 2.11 11.27
C LEU A 23 -6.02 1.81 10.59
N ILE A 24 -6.42 0.54 10.54
CA ILE A 24 -7.72 0.11 9.98
C ILE A 24 -8.87 0.74 10.76
N SER A 25 -8.83 0.71 12.10
CA SER A 25 -9.86 1.31 12.96
C SER A 25 -9.94 2.85 12.83
N ASN A 26 -8.79 3.50 12.60
CA ASN A 26 -8.71 4.93 12.33
C ASN A 26 -9.14 5.31 10.89
N GLY A 27 -9.47 4.33 10.05
CA GLY A 27 -9.90 4.55 8.66
C GLY A 27 -8.75 4.84 7.71
N PHE A 28 -7.54 4.33 7.97
CA PHE A 28 -6.48 4.33 6.98
C PHE A 28 -6.75 3.29 5.89
N GLU A 29 -6.44 3.64 4.66
CA GLU A 29 -6.54 2.74 3.51
C GLU A 29 -5.22 2.01 3.28
N GLU A 30 -5.28 0.69 3.07
CA GLU A 30 -4.11 -0.11 2.74
C GLU A 30 -3.58 0.32 1.36
N VAL A 31 -2.36 0.85 1.33
CA VAL A 31 -1.64 1.13 0.09
C VAL A 31 -1.07 -0.19 -0.41
N VAL A 32 -1.88 -0.88 -1.19
CA VAL A 32 -1.41 -1.99 -2.00
C VAL A 32 -0.59 -1.38 -3.13
N GLU A 33 0.73 -1.32 -2.98
CA GLU A 33 1.64 -1.12 -4.11
C GLU A 33 1.46 -2.31 -5.04
N THR A 34 0.42 -2.24 -5.86
CA THR A 34 0.21 -3.20 -6.92
C THR A 34 1.39 -3.03 -7.87
N GLU A 35 2.24 -4.05 -7.91
CA GLU A 35 3.30 -4.26 -8.90
C GLU A 35 2.78 -4.17 -10.37
N SER A 36 1.46 -4.02 -10.54
CA SER A 36 0.76 -3.75 -11.79
C SER A 36 1.18 -2.47 -12.52
N GLN A 37 1.79 -1.47 -11.87
CA GLN A 37 2.33 -0.30 -12.59
C GLN A 37 3.73 -0.53 -13.21
N LEU A 38 4.43 -1.61 -12.87
CA LEU A 38 5.75 -1.92 -13.44
C LEU A 38 5.70 -2.83 -14.68
N LYS A 39 4.53 -3.40 -15.03
CA LYS A 39 4.40 -4.36 -16.14
C LYS A 39 3.66 -3.85 -17.39
N GLY A 40 3.44 -2.54 -17.50
CA GLY A 40 2.72 -1.91 -18.62
C GLY A 40 3.58 -1.26 -19.72
N LYS A 41 4.92 -1.39 -19.67
CA LYS A 41 5.82 -0.94 -20.74
C LYS A 41 6.76 -2.07 -21.15
N LYS A 42 6.23 -3.11 -21.77
CA LYS A 42 6.98 -3.83 -22.80
C LYS A 42 6.33 -3.40 -24.11
N ASN A 43 7.10 -2.68 -24.89
CA ASN A 43 6.73 -2.18 -26.20
C ASN A 43 6.31 -3.38 -27.07
N ASP A 44 5.10 -3.33 -27.61
CA ASP A 44 4.83 -3.83 -28.95
C ASP A 44 5.71 -3.03 -29.90
N ASP A 45 6.84 -3.61 -30.35
CA ASP A 45 7.44 -3.41 -31.68
C ASP A 45 8.70 -4.28 -31.78
N GLU A 46 8.58 -5.46 -32.40
CA GLU A 46 9.37 -5.92 -33.55
C GLU A 46 8.89 -7.31 -34.04
#